data_AF-A0A6N8G0A1-F1
#
_entry.id   AF-A0A6N8G0A1-F1
#
_cell.length_a   1.000
_cell.length_b   1.000
_cell.length_c   1.000
_cell.angle_alpha   90.00
_cell.angle_beta   90.00
_cell.angle_gamma   90.00
#
_symmetry.space_group_name_H-M   'P 1'
#
loop_
_entity.id
_entity.type
_entity.pdbx_description
1 polymer ?
#
loop_
_entity_poly.entity_id
_entity_poly.type
_entity_poly.pdbx_seq_one_letter_code
_entity_poly.pdbx_strand_id
1 'polypeptide(L)'
;MVKQQSVDEQANGKATSNLTPAQEFLQELWDEHLRHEYGTHNTEDALATMVEDAYVNHIPVMTGGVGKPALREFYSKYFIPQIPPDMELTPISRTIGTDRLVDEMVGKFTHTVRMEWMLPGIAPTGKRVEVPVVAIVQFRDGKLAHEHIYWDQASVLIQLGLLDPGTLPVVGVDSARKVLDPSLPSNALIDRASDRD
;
A
#
# COMPACT_ATOMS: atom_id res chain seq x y z
N MET A 1 51.04 -22.56 1.24
CA MET A 1 50.39 -21.32 1.68
C MET A 1 49.08 -21.20 0.95
N VAL A 2 47.99 -21.48 1.67
CA VAL A 2 46.60 -21.31 1.20
C VAL A 2 46.33 -19.81 1.15
N LYS A 3 45.84 -19.28 0.03
CA LYS A 3 45.21 -17.95 0.00
C LYS A 3 43.70 -18.13 -0.08
N GLN A 4 43.08 -17.78 1.04
CA GLN A 4 41.67 -17.70 1.32
C GLN A 4 41.07 -16.44 0.67
N GLN A 5 39.91 -16.61 0.02
CA GLN A 5 38.77 -15.69 -0.17
C GLN A 5 38.99 -14.22 -0.57
N SER A 6 38.32 -13.83 -1.67
CA SER A 6 37.30 -12.80 -1.60
C SER A 6 36.07 -13.29 -2.38
N VAL A 7 35.03 -13.62 -1.61
CA VAL A 7 33.69 -13.99 -2.06
C VAL A 7 32.83 -12.72 -1.93
N ASP A 8 31.93 -12.54 -2.90
CA ASP A 8 30.78 -11.64 -2.92
C ASP A 8 31.01 -10.14 -3.22
N GLU A 9 30.90 -9.80 -4.51
CA GLU A 9 30.44 -8.46 -4.94
C GLU A 9 29.49 -8.51 -6.15
N GLN A 10 28.83 -9.64 -6.39
CA GLN A 10 27.86 -9.78 -7.50
C GLN A 10 26.68 -10.66 -7.11
N ALA A 11 25.82 -10.13 -6.24
CA ALA A 11 24.48 -10.65 -6.05
C ALA A 11 23.49 -9.50 -5.76
N ASN A 12 23.43 -8.52 -6.65
CA ASN A 12 22.21 -7.75 -6.81
C ASN A 12 21.68 -8.02 -8.23
N GLY A 13 21.01 -9.17 -8.36
CA GLY A 13 20.31 -9.53 -9.58
C GLY A 13 19.17 -8.55 -9.82
N LYS A 14 19.44 -7.46 -10.55
CA LYS A 14 18.42 -6.82 -11.36
C LYS A 14 17.95 -7.88 -12.34
N ALA A 15 16.89 -8.60 -12.00
CA ALA A 15 16.16 -9.40 -12.96
C ALA A 15 15.87 -8.49 -14.15
N THR A 16 16.31 -8.90 -15.34
CA THR A 16 15.92 -8.23 -16.58
C THR A 16 14.40 -8.32 -16.66
N SER A 17 13.74 -7.18 -16.53
CA SER A 17 12.31 -7.02 -16.74
C SER A 17 11.95 -7.58 -18.13
N ASN A 18 11.10 -8.61 -18.18
CA ASN A 18 10.52 -9.13 -19.44
C ASN A 18 9.27 -8.32 -19.85
N LEU A 19 9.17 -7.05 -19.46
CA LEU A 19 8.03 -6.21 -19.77
C LEU A 19 8.09 -5.73 -21.22
N THR A 20 6.93 -5.61 -21.85
CA THR A 20 6.81 -4.88 -23.12
C THR A 20 6.96 -3.38 -22.87
N PRO A 21 7.33 -2.57 -23.89
CA PRO A 21 7.41 -1.11 -23.72
C PRO A 21 6.12 -0.47 -23.19
N ALA A 22 4.96 -1.04 -23.53
CA ALA A 22 3.68 -0.58 -23.01
C ALA A 22 3.55 -0.84 -21.50
N GLN A 23 3.98 -2.01 -21.03
CA GLN A 23 3.97 -2.35 -19.60
C GLN A 23 5.01 -1.55 -18.80
N GLU A 24 6.19 -1.30 -19.39
CA GLU A 24 7.21 -0.42 -18.80
C GLU A 24 6.64 0.99 -18.58
N PHE A 25 5.94 1.53 -19.58
CA PHE A 25 5.25 2.81 -19.45
C PHE A 25 4.22 2.84 -18.30
N LEU A 26 3.39 1.80 -18.16
CA LEU A 26 2.43 1.73 -17.05
C LEU A 26 3.13 1.67 -15.68
N GLN A 27 4.22 0.92 -15.60
CA GLN A 27 5.03 0.82 -14.38
C GLN A 27 5.62 2.17 -14.00
N GLU A 28 6.29 2.84 -14.95
CA GLU A 28 6.94 4.14 -14.74
C GLU A 28 5.94 5.22 -14.34
N LEU A 29 4.78 5.26 -15.00
CA LEU A 29 3.72 6.22 -14.68
C LEU A 29 3.14 5.98 -13.28
N TRP A 30 2.99 4.73 -12.86
CA TRP A 30 2.55 4.41 -11.50
C TRP A 30 3.61 4.78 -10.45
N ASP A 31 4.88 4.47 -10.71
CA ASP A 31 5.98 4.83 -9.81
C ASP A 31 6.15 6.35 -9.71
N GLU A 32 5.94 7.09 -10.82
CA GLU A 32 5.90 8.54 -10.83
C GLU A 32 4.74 9.09 -9.99
N HIS A 33 3.54 8.52 -10.13
CA HIS A 33 2.38 8.89 -9.33
C HIS A 33 2.66 8.71 -7.83
N LEU A 34 3.12 7.52 -7.41
CA LEU A 34 3.49 7.25 -6.02
C LEU A 34 4.59 8.18 -5.51
N ARG A 35 5.59 8.49 -6.35
CA ARG A 35 6.64 9.46 -5.99
C ARG A 35 6.04 10.85 -5.70
N HIS A 36 5.01 11.26 -6.44
CA HIS A 36 4.36 12.54 -6.19
C HIS A 36 3.61 12.58 -4.87
N GLU A 37 2.90 11.50 -4.52
CA GLU A 37 2.13 11.40 -3.28
C GLU A 37 3.03 11.24 -2.04
N TYR A 38 3.93 10.26 -2.05
CA TYR A 38 4.68 9.82 -0.87
C TYR A 38 6.11 10.37 -0.81
N GLY A 39 6.69 10.75 -1.96
CA GLY A 39 8.05 11.28 -2.03
C GLY A 39 8.06 12.80 -1.95
N THR A 40 7.58 13.45 -3.01
CA THR A 40 7.60 14.92 -3.12
C THR A 40 6.42 15.61 -2.43
N HIS A 41 5.39 14.86 -2.03
CA HIS A 41 4.17 15.39 -1.42
C HIS A 41 3.54 16.53 -2.24
N ASN A 42 3.44 16.37 -3.56
CA ASN A 42 2.92 17.38 -4.48
C ASN A 42 1.58 16.94 -5.08
N THR A 43 0.51 17.59 -4.63
CA THR A 43 -0.85 17.36 -5.12
C THR A 43 -1.02 17.62 -6.62
N GLU A 44 -0.52 18.74 -7.14
CA GLU A 44 -0.78 19.11 -8.53
C GLU A 44 -0.03 18.19 -9.50
N ASP A 45 1.18 17.77 -9.15
CA ASP A 45 1.92 16.82 -9.96
C ASP A 45 1.26 15.44 -9.95
N ALA A 46 0.77 14.97 -8.79
CA ALA A 46 0.03 13.71 -8.71
C ALA A 46 -1.23 13.76 -9.60
N LEU A 47 -2.01 14.84 -9.54
CA LEU A 47 -3.19 15.04 -10.40
C LEU A 47 -2.84 15.15 -11.89
N ALA A 48 -1.63 15.60 -12.25
CA ALA A 48 -1.21 15.73 -13.64
C ALA A 48 -1.08 14.35 -14.33
N THR A 49 -0.77 13.30 -13.57
CA THR A 49 -0.69 11.91 -14.04
C THR A 49 -2.07 11.28 -14.30
N MET A 50 -3.16 11.92 -13.88
CA MET A 50 -4.51 11.38 -13.95
C MET A 50 -5.35 12.02 -15.08
N VAL A 51 -6.33 11.28 -15.60
CA VAL A 51 -7.36 11.81 -16.51
C VAL A 51 -8.33 12.74 -15.76
N GLU A 52 -9.10 13.55 -16.49
CA GLU A 52 -9.98 14.58 -15.89
C GLU A 52 -11.10 14.01 -15.01
N ASP A 53 -11.68 12.87 -15.43
CA ASP A 53 -12.73 12.12 -14.74
C ASP A 53 -12.18 10.99 -13.85
N ALA A 54 -10.88 11.02 -13.52
CA ALA A 54 -10.27 9.98 -12.70
C ALA A 54 -10.92 9.90 -11.32
N TYR A 55 -10.84 8.73 -10.67
CA TYR A 55 -11.30 8.59 -9.29
C TYR A 55 -10.41 7.69 -8.45
N VAL A 56 -10.45 7.93 -7.14
CA VAL A 56 -9.75 7.12 -6.14
C VAL A 56 -10.78 6.63 -5.13
N ASN A 57 -10.68 5.37 -4.75
CA ASN A 57 -11.48 4.80 -3.68
C ASN A 57 -10.62 3.94 -2.75
N HIS A 58 -10.43 4.43 -1.54
CA HIS A 58 -9.93 3.68 -0.40
C HIS A 58 -11.05 2.81 0.15
N ILE A 59 -11.12 1.58 -0.36
CA ILE A 59 -12.27 0.69 -0.22
C ILE A 59 -12.71 0.49 1.24
N PRO A 60 -11.82 0.28 2.22
CA PRO A 60 -12.26 -0.07 3.57
C PRO A 60 -12.99 1.06 4.32
N VAL A 61 -12.79 2.31 3.91
CA VAL A 61 -13.38 3.49 4.57
C VAL A 61 -14.10 4.44 3.62
N MET A 62 -14.16 4.09 2.32
CA MET A 62 -14.81 4.86 1.25
C MET A 62 -14.35 6.33 1.16
N THR A 63 -13.06 6.57 1.40
CA THR A 63 -12.45 7.90 1.19
C THR A 63 -11.84 7.98 -0.21
N GLY A 64 -11.68 9.20 -0.72
CA GLY A 64 -11.23 9.43 -2.10
C GLY A 64 -12.00 10.58 -2.76
N GLY A 65 -12.16 10.49 -4.08
CA GLY A 65 -12.88 11.50 -4.87
C GLY A 65 -13.11 11.05 -6.29
N VAL A 66 -14.12 11.63 -6.96
CA VAL A 66 -14.45 11.39 -8.37
C VAL A 66 -14.29 12.69 -9.17
N GLY A 67 -13.46 12.65 -10.20
CA GLY A 67 -13.03 13.80 -10.98
C GLY A 67 -11.94 14.62 -10.30
N LYS A 68 -11.08 15.27 -11.10
CA LYS A 68 -9.97 16.09 -10.60
C LYS A 68 -10.33 17.15 -9.57
N PRO A 69 -11.48 17.83 -9.61
CA PRO A 69 -11.85 18.78 -8.55
C PRO A 69 -11.96 18.12 -7.18
N ALA A 70 -12.64 16.98 -7.08
CA ALA A 70 -12.79 16.24 -5.83
C ALA A 70 -11.46 15.60 -5.39
N LEU A 71 -10.71 15.05 -6.33
CA LEU A 71 -9.38 14.49 -6.06
C LEU A 71 -8.42 15.56 -5.55
N ARG A 72 -8.44 16.78 -6.11
CA ARG A 72 -7.62 17.89 -5.61
C ARG A 72 -7.94 18.24 -4.17
N GLU A 73 -9.22 18.33 -3.83
CA GLU A 73 -9.62 18.54 -2.45
C GLU A 73 -9.17 17.39 -1.54
N PHE A 74 -9.38 16.15 -1.96
CA PHE A 74 -8.96 14.97 -1.21
C PHE A 74 -7.43 14.95 -0.99
N TYR A 75 -6.65 15.12 -2.05
CA TYR A 75 -5.20 15.03 -2.02
C TYR A 75 -4.59 16.17 -1.20
N SER A 76 -5.07 17.41 -1.40
CA SER A 76 -4.50 18.58 -0.73
C SER A 76 -4.89 18.74 0.73
N LYS A 77 -5.98 18.10 1.20
CA LYS A 77 -6.49 18.28 2.58
C LYS A 77 -6.47 17.02 3.42
N TYR A 78 -6.85 15.89 2.82
CA TYR A 78 -7.20 14.68 3.56
C TYR A 78 -6.21 13.54 3.39
N PHE A 79 -5.36 13.61 2.36
CA PHE A 79 -4.40 12.55 2.05
C PHE A 79 -2.94 13.02 2.15
N ILE A 80 -2.41 13.77 1.18
CA ILE A 80 -0.95 14.02 1.06
C ILE A 80 -0.34 14.69 2.31
N PRO A 81 -0.90 15.79 2.86
CA PRO A 81 -0.38 16.37 4.10
C PRO A 81 -0.57 15.50 5.36
N GLN A 82 -1.36 14.42 5.23
CA GLN A 82 -1.74 13.49 6.27
C GLN A 82 -1.06 12.12 6.11
N ILE A 83 -0.01 12.04 5.29
CA ILE A 83 0.89 10.89 5.22
C ILE A 83 1.86 11.00 6.40
N PRO A 84 1.97 9.96 7.26
CA PRO A 84 2.94 9.95 8.34
C PRO A 84 4.39 10.10 7.83
N PRO A 85 5.25 10.86 8.52
CA PRO A 85 6.64 11.07 8.07
C PRO A 85 7.48 9.79 7.94
N ASP A 86 7.10 8.71 8.63
CA ASP A 86 7.76 7.40 8.62
C ASP A 86 7.01 6.36 7.77
N MET A 87 6.13 6.81 6.88
CA MET A 87 5.41 5.95 5.94
C MET A 87 6.40 5.29 4.98
N GLU A 88 6.34 3.96 4.91
CA GLU A 88 7.10 3.12 4.00
C GLU A 88 6.15 2.18 3.26
N LEU A 89 6.36 2.03 1.95
CA LEU A 89 5.71 1.01 1.13
C LEU A 89 6.78 -0.01 0.71
N THR A 90 6.71 -1.22 1.24
CA THR A 90 7.58 -2.33 0.82
C THR A 90 6.86 -3.12 -0.30
N PRO A 91 7.37 -3.15 -1.55
CA PRO A 91 6.76 -3.94 -2.62
C PRO A 91 6.80 -5.45 -2.32
N ILE A 92 5.70 -6.15 -2.62
CA ILE A 92 5.59 -7.62 -2.52
C ILE A 92 5.53 -8.21 -3.92
N SER A 93 4.56 -7.78 -4.71
CA SER A 93 4.35 -8.28 -6.07
C SER A 93 3.67 -7.20 -6.92
N ARG A 94 3.91 -7.28 -8.23
CA ARG A 94 3.28 -6.37 -9.20
C ARG A 94 2.92 -7.14 -10.45
N THR A 95 1.65 -7.04 -10.85
CA THR A 95 1.13 -7.65 -12.08
C THR A 95 0.70 -6.55 -13.03
N ILE A 96 1.25 -6.55 -14.25
CA ILE A 96 0.98 -5.50 -15.25
C ILE A 96 0.30 -6.12 -16.46
N GLY A 97 -0.96 -5.74 -16.68
CA GLY A 97 -1.75 -6.07 -17.86
C GLY A 97 -1.53 -5.09 -19.01
N THR A 98 -2.53 -4.99 -19.89
CA THR A 98 -2.51 -4.08 -21.04
C THR A 98 -2.82 -2.64 -20.67
N ASP A 99 -3.71 -2.45 -19.71
CA ASP A 99 -4.30 -1.18 -19.31
C ASP A 99 -4.56 -1.12 -17.78
N ARG A 100 -4.08 -2.12 -17.04
CA ARG A 100 -4.27 -2.25 -15.61
C ARG A 100 -3.00 -2.76 -14.94
N LEU A 101 -2.73 -2.25 -13.75
CA LEU A 101 -1.66 -2.69 -12.87
C LEU A 101 -2.28 -3.09 -11.52
N VAL A 102 -1.83 -4.20 -10.96
CA VAL A 102 -2.13 -4.60 -9.59
C VAL A 102 -0.82 -4.59 -8.81
N ASP A 103 -0.76 -3.76 -7.78
CA ASP A 103 0.41 -3.59 -6.93
C ASP A 103 0.10 -4.06 -5.52
N GLU A 104 0.84 -5.04 -5.04
CA GLU A 104 0.74 -5.58 -3.69
C GLU A 104 1.96 -5.11 -2.89
N MET A 105 1.70 -4.48 -1.75
CA MET A 105 2.71 -3.85 -0.91
C MET A 105 2.40 -4.12 0.56
N VAL A 106 3.39 -3.93 1.44
CA VAL A 106 3.15 -3.73 2.86
C VAL A 106 3.38 -2.27 3.19
N GLY A 107 2.32 -1.59 3.65
CA GLY A 107 2.40 -0.24 4.18
C GLY A 107 2.77 -0.26 5.66
N LYS A 108 3.76 0.54 6.06
CA LYS A 108 4.20 0.64 7.45
C LYS A 108 4.33 2.10 7.86
N PHE A 109 3.67 2.48 8.95
CA PHE A 109 3.70 3.84 9.46
C PHE A 109 3.43 3.89 10.97
N THR A 110 3.84 4.96 11.63
CA THR A 110 3.40 5.27 12.99
C THR A 110 2.28 6.32 12.92
N HIS A 111 1.14 6.06 13.56
CA HIS A 111 -0.01 6.96 13.55
C HIS A 111 0.24 8.22 14.42
N THR A 112 1.07 9.13 13.89
CA THR A 112 1.57 10.36 14.53
C THR A 112 0.83 11.62 14.09
N VAL A 113 0.11 11.56 12.98
CA VAL A 113 -0.69 12.64 12.40
C VAL A 113 -2.12 12.16 12.21
N ARG A 114 -3.07 13.08 12.02
CA ARG A 114 -4.42 12.69 11.56
C ARG A 114 -4.28 12.08 10.17
N MET A 115 -5.07 11.05 9.91
CA MET A 115 -5.05 10.28 8.66
C MET A 115 -6.48 10.06 8.17
N GLU A 116 -7.21 11.13 7.83
CA GLU A 116 -8.62 11.06 7.43
C GLU A 116 -8.84 10.09 6.25
N TRP A 117 -7.83 9.91 5.41
CA TRP A 117 -7.82 8.97 4.31
C TRP A 117 -7.87 7.47 4.71
N MET A 118 -7.41 7.09 5.91
CA MET A 118 -7.43 5.68 6.39
C MET A 118 -8.20 5.49 7.71
N LEU A 119 -8.17 6.51 8.57
CA LEU A 119 -8.66 6.50 9.94
C LEU A 119 -9.53 7.75 10.22
N PRO A 120 -10.61 7.97 9.44
CA PRO A 120 -11.42 9.17 9.58
C PRO A 120 -11.96 9.35 11.00
N GLY A 121 -11.75 10.54 11.56
CA GLY A 121 -12.18 10.89 12.92
C GLY A 121 -11.33 10.31 14.08
N ILE A 122 -10.28 9.55 13.81
CA ILE A 122 -9.41 8.97 14.86
C ILE A 122 -8.21 9.89 15.10
N ALA A 123 -7.97 10.27 16.36
CA ALA A 123 -6.80 11.05 16.74
C ALA A 123 -5.50 10.21 16.67
N PRO A 124 -4.33 10.83 16.44
CA PRO A 124 -3.04 10.14 16.45
C PRO A 124 -2.88 9.27 17.71
N THR A 125 -2.65 7.97 17.52
CA THR A 125 -2.52 7.02 18.64
C THR A 125 -1.07 6.78 19.03
N GLY A 126 -0.12 7.20 18.20
CA GLY A 126 1.31 6.96 18.38
C GLY A 126 1.74 5.50 18.20
N LYS A 127 0.85 4.62 17.76
CA LYS A 127 1.15 3.20 17.55
C LYS A 127 1.62 2.93 16.11
N ARG A 128 2.51 1.95 15.98
CA ARG A 128 2.98 1.45 14.69
C ARG A 128 1.91 0.55 14.07
N VAL A 129 1.72 0.69 12.76
CA VAL A 129 0.87 -0.17 11.94
C VAL A 129 1.71 -0.75 10.82
N GLU A 130 1.54 -2.04 10.56
CA GLU A 130 1.98 -2.70 9.34
C GLU A 130 0.78 -3.45 8.76
N VAL A 131 0.49 -3.23 7.47
CA VAL A 131 -0.69 -3.82 6.82
C VAL A 131 -0.41 -4.10 5.35
N PRO A 132 -0.79 -5.27 4.82
CA PRO A 132 -0.83 -5.48 3.37
C PRO A 132 -1.82 -4.52 2.71
N VAL A 133 -1.38 -3.91 1.61
CA VAL A 133 -2.18 -2.99 0.79
C VAL A 133 -2.14 -3.49 -0.64
N VAL A 134 -3.30 -3.50 -1.30
CA VAL A 134 -3.41 -3.78 -2.75
C VAL A 134 -3.96 -2.56 -3.45
N ALA A 135 -3.19 -2.02 -4.39
CA ALA A 135 -3.65 -0.99 -5.33
C ALA A 135 -3.99 -1.63 -6.67
N ILE A 136 -5.23 -1.48 -7.12
CA ILE A 136 -5.66 -1.84 -8.48
C ILE A 136 -5.82 -0.56 -9.27
N VAL A 137 -4.92 -0.35 -10.21
CA VAL A 137 -4.78 0.90 -10.96
C VAL A 137 -5.16 0.65 -12.41
N GLN A 138 -6.15 1.39 -12.91
CA GLN A 138 -6.54 1.37 -14.31
C GLN A 138 -5.96 2.58 -15.02
N PHE A 139 -5.53 2.37 -16.26
CA PHE A 139 -5.02 3.40 -17.14
C PHE A 139 -5.95 3.59 -18.33
N ARG A 140 -6.00 4.83 -18.82
CA ARG A 140 -6.73 5.24 -20.02
C ARG A 140 -6.04 6.48 -20.60
N ASP A 141 -5.91 6.54 -21.92
CA ASP A 141 -5.33 7.70 -22.62
C ASP A 141 -3.94 8.11 -22.12
N GLY A 142 -3.11 7.12 -21.74
CA GLY A 142 -1.76 7.33 -21.22
C GLY A 142 -1.69 7.92 -19.80
N LYS A 143 -2.78 7.83 -19.03
CA LYS A 143 -2.91 8.39 -17.67
C LYS A 143 -3.66 7.43 -16.75
N LEU A 144 -3.60 7.69 -15.43
CA LEU A 144 -4.41 6.96 -14.45
C LEU A 144 -5.88 7.36 -14.59
N ALA A 145 -6.74 6.35 -14.70
CA ALA A 145 -8.20 6.46 -14.76
C ALA A 145 -8.86 6.16 -13.43
N HIS A 146 -8.38 5.16 -12.69
CA HIS A 146 -8.84 4.97 -11.32
C HIS A 146 -7.88 4.15 -10.46
N GLU A 147 -8.07 4.29 -9.15
CA GLU A 147 -7.40 3.51 -8.12
C GLU A 147 -8.43 2.90 -7.17
N HIS A 148 -8.36 1.59 -6.99
CA HIS A 148 -9.01 0.90 -5.88
C HIS A 148 -7.94 0.42 -4.91
N ILE A 149 -7.98 0.92 -3.68
CA ILE A 149 -6.98 0.62 -2.67
C ILE A 149 -7.64 -0.19 -1.54
N TYR A 150 -7.14 -1.39 -1.33
CA TYR A 150 -7.65 -2.35 -0.35
C TYR A 150 -6.64 -2.56 0.78
N TRP A 151 -7.14 -2.71 1.98
CA TRP A 151 -6.40 -3.21 3.15
C TRP A 151 -7.38 -3.82 4.15
N ASP A 152 -6.87 -4.56 5.14
CA ASP A 152 -7.69 -5.09 6.24
C ASP A 152 -7.82 -4.06 7.37
N GLN A 153 -8.95 -3.36 7.40
CA GLN A 153 -9.22 -2.33 8.42
C GLN A 153 -9.35 -2.91 9.83
N ALA A 154 -9.82 -4.15 10.00
CA ALA A 154 -9.92 -4.75 11.33
C ALA A 154 -8.52 -4.98 11.94
N SER A 155 -7.58 -5.47 11.12
CA SER A 155 -6.18 -5.63 11.53
C SER A 155 -5.51 -4.28 11.85
N VAL A 156 -5.83 -3.22 11.11
CA VAL A 156 -5.36 -1.86 11.44
C VAL A 156 -5.92 -1.40 12.79
N LEU A 157 -7.23 -1.50 13.01
CA LEU A 157 -7.88 -1.06 14.25
C LEU A 157 -7.38 -1.82 15.49
N ILE A 158 -7.06 -3.11 15.37
CA ILE A 158 -6.43 -3.89 16.45
C ILE A 158 -5.04 -3.36 16.79
N GLN A 159 -4.20 -3.11 15.78
CA GLN A 159 -2.86 -2.56 16.00
C GLN A 159 -2.92 -1.20 16.69
N LEU A 160 -3.94 -0.40 16.37
CA LEU A 160 -4.22 0.88 17.01
C LEU A 160 -4.83 0.74 18.42
N GLY A 161 -5.26 -0.47 18.82
CA GLY A 161 -5.95 -0.76 20.07
C GLY A 161 -7.35 -0.15 20.15
N LEU A 162 -8.01 0.00 19.01
CA LEU A 162 -9.38 0.50 18.86
C LEU A 162 -10.40 -0.64 18.69
N LEU A 163 -9.90 -1.84 18.39
CA LEU A 163 -10.68 -3.06 18.31
C LEU A 163 -10.02 -4.14 19.18
N ASP A 164 -10.80 -4.76 20.06
CA ASP A 164 -10.33 -5.91 20.84
C ASP A 164 -10.32 -7.16 19.96
N PRO A 165 -9.17 -7.82 19.74
CA PRO A 165 -9.11 -9.04 18.96
C PRO A 165 -9.88 -10.22 19.59
N GLY A 166 -10.06 -10.24 20.93
CA GLY A 166 -10.79 -11.23 21.72
C GLY A 166 -11.13 -12.55 21.02
N THR A 167 -12.37 -12.68 20.56
CA THR A 167 -12.89 -13.87 19.86
C THR A 167 -12.95 -13.75 18.35
N LEU A 168 -12.57 -12.59 17.79
CA LEU A 168 -12.66 -12.31 16.37
C LEU A 168 -11.58 -13.08 15.57
N PRO A 169 -11.85 -13.50 14.32
CA PRO A 169 -10.90 -14.20 13.47
C PRO A 169 -10.02 -13.21 12.70
N VAL A 170 -9.21 -12.43 13.42
CA VAL A 170 -8.41 -11.32 12.92
C VAL A 170 -7.00 -11.41 13.51
N VAL A 171 -5.99 -11.03 12.71
CA VAL A 171 -4.58 -11.33 13.03
C VAL A 171 -3.72 -10.09 13.27
N GLY A 172 -4.24 -8.88 13.02
CA GLY A 172 -3.47 -7.65 13.22
C GLY A 172 -2.22 -7.63 12.34
N VAL A 173 -1.07 -7.34 12.96
CA VAL A 173 0.24 -7.21 12.31
C VAL A 173 0.73 -8.50 11.63
N ASP A 174 0.25 -9.67 12.08
CA ASP A 174 0.76 -10.95 11.60
C ASP A 174 0.40 -11.19 10.12
N SER A 175 -0.64 -10.52 9.60
CA SER A 175 -0.95 -10.54 8.16
C SER A 175 0.18 -9.94 7.31
N ALA A 176 0.72 -8.79 7.72
CA ALA A 176 1.86 -8.14 7.06
C ALA A 176 3.13 -8.99 7.14
N ARG A 177 3.37 -9.62 8.29
CA ARG A 177 4.54 -10.50 8.47
C ARG A 177 4.46 -11.75 7.61
N LYS A 178 3.29 -12.39 7.55
CA LYS A 178 3.08 -13.63 6.79
C LYS A 178 3.19 -13.43 5.28
N VAL A 179 2.77 -12.27 4.74
CA VAL A 179 2.95 -12.00 3.30
C VAL A 179 4.42 -11.73 2.95
N LEU A 180 5.19 -11.12 3.85
CA LEU A 180 6.64 -10.90 3.69
C LEU A 180 7.46 -12.19 3.87
N ASP A 181 7.05 -13.06 4.79
CA ASP A 181 7.69 -14.34 5.06
C ASP A 181 6.67 -15.49 4.98
N PRO A 182 6.58 -16.18 3.83
CA PRO A 182 5.65 -17.28 3.66
C PRO A 182 5.98 -18.50 4.52
N SER A 183 7.16 -18.56 5.17
CA SER A 183 7.54 -19.67 6.06
C SER A 183 6.91 -19.60 7.44
N LEU A 184 6.36 -18.45 7.85
CA LEU A 184 5.66 -18.30 9.14
C LEU A 184 4.46 -19.26 9.24
N PRO A 185 4.06 -19.71 10.45
CA PRO A 185 2.96 -20.66 10.60
C PRO A 185 1.64 -20.15 10.03
N SER A 186 0.82 -21.08 9.52
CA SER A 186 -0.58 -20.84 9.12
C SER A 186 -1.53 -21.47 10.14
N ASN A 187 -2.83 -21.20 10.02
CA ASN A 187 -3.93 -21.92 10.71
C ASN A 187 -4.09 -21.68 12.22
N ALA A 188 -3.29 -20.83 12.87
CA ALA A 188 -3.42 -20.56 14.32
C ALA A 188 -4.85 -20.17 14.77
N LEU A 189 -5.61 -19.44 13.95
CA LEU A 189 -7.00 -19.09 14.25
C LEU A 189 -7.98 -20.27 14.09
N ILE A 190 -7.69 -21.22 13.19
CA ILE A 190 -8.46 -22.46 13.01
C ILE A 190 -8.20 -23.38 14.21
N ASP A 191 -6.94 -23.53 14.61
CA ASP A 191 -6.54 -24.35 15.76
C ASP A 191 -7.19 -23.80 17.05
N ARG A 192 -7.08 -22.48 17.27
CA ARG A 192 -7.75 -21.79 18.39
C ARG A 192 -9.27 -22.00 18.43
N ALA A 193 -9.90 -22.09 17.25
CA ALA A 193 -11.34 -22.33 17.17
C ALA A 193 -11.69 -23.79 17.53
N SER A 194 -10.83 -24.73 17.19
CA SER A 194 -10.99 -26.16 17.47
C SER A 194 -10.78 -26.49 18.96
N ASP A 195 -9.93 -25.74 19.66
CA ASP A 195 -9.71 -25.88 21.11
C ASP A 195 -10.85 -25.34 22.00
N ARG A 196 -11.92 -24.80 21.40
CA ARG A 196 -13.10 -24.29 22.12
C ARG A 196 -14.22 -25.32 22.26
N ASP A 197 -14.10 -26.46 21.59
CA ASP A 197 -15.01 -27.61 21.67
C ASP A 197 -14.54 -28.63 22.71
#